data_AF-A0A820NKS1-F1
#
_entry.id   AF-A0A820NKS1-F1
#
_cell.length_a   1.000
_cell.length_b   1.000
_cell.length_c   1.000
_cell.angle_alpha   90.00
_cell.angle_beta   90.00
_cell.angle_gamma   90.00
#
_symmetry.space_group_name_H-M   'P 1'
#
loop_
_entity.id
_entity.type
_entity.pdbx_description
1 polymer ?
#
loop_
_entity_poly.entity_id
_entity_poly.type
_entity_poly.pdbx_seq_one_letter_code
_entity_poly.pdbx_strand_id
1 'polypeptide(L)' 'QIFCDFGQNFKVLDTNGEDPITEEIVDSISHDEIGVVSITTYTKHGFEDGSYVTFHDVKGMTEINDREFKITVL' A
#
# COMPACT_ATOMS: atom_id res chain seq x y z
N GLN A 1 -17.24 -0.79 -32.67
CA GLN A 1 -15.77 -0.81 -32.51
C GLN A 1 -15.36 0.47 -31.81
N ILE A 2 -14.48 0.39 -30.82
CA ILE A 2 -13.91 1.55 -30.10
C ILE A 2 -12.38 1.46 -30.21
N PHE A 3 -11.73 2.56 -30.52
CA PHE A 3 -10.28 2.73 -30.58
C PHE A 3 -9.91 3.94 -29.72
N CYS A 4 -8.89 3.80 -28.87
CA CYS A 4 -8.36 4.87 -28.05
C CYS A 4 -6.84 4.92 -28.21
N ASP A 5 -6.29 6.10 -28.47
CA ASP A 5 -4.85 6.37 -28.47
C ASP A 5 -4.60 7.51 -27.49
N PHE A 6 -3.91 7.19 -26.39
CA PHE A 6 -3.56 8.15 -25.34
C PHE A 6 -2.12 8.67 -25.48
N GLY A 7 -1.43 8.28 -26.55
CA GLY A 7 -0.01 8.57 -26.76
C GLY A 7 0.91 7.70 -25.91
N GLN A 8 2.22 7.84 -26.17
CA GLN A 8 3.26 6.97 -25.58
C GLN A 8 3.50 7.20 -24.07
N ASN A 9 3.11 8.35 -23.53
CA ASN A 9 3.44 8.77 -22.17
C ASN A 9 2.19 9.06 -21.31
N PHE A 10 1.10 8.32 -21.55
CA PHE A 10 -0.09 8.45 -20.74
C PHE A 10 0.09 7.79 -19.37
N LYS A 11 -0.06 8.58 -18.30
CA LYS A 11 0.02 8.08 -16.92
C LYS A 11 -1.38 8.00 -16.33
N VAL A 12 -1.77 6.80 -15.92
CA VAL A 12 -2.94 6.59 -15.09
C VAL A 12 -2.52 6.81 -13.64
N LEU A 13 -3.12 7.82 -12.98
CA LEU A 13 -2.83 8.12 -11.58
C LEU A 13 -3.64 7.23 -10.63
N ASP A 14 -4.81 6.79 -11.08
CA ASP A 14 -5.71 5.89 -10.38
C ASP A 14 -6.30 4.91 -11.40
N THR A 15 -6.03 3.63 -11.18
CA THR A 15 -6.40 2.54 -12.09
C THR A 15 -7.73 1.89 -11.75
N ASN A 16 -8.29 2.11 -10.55
CA ASN A 16 -9.48 1.38 -10.07
C ASN A 16 -10.63 2.29 -9.62
N GLY A 17 -10.37 3.56 -9.28
CA GLY A 17 -11.41 4.50 -8.83
C GLY A 17 -11.92 4.23 -7.41
N GLU A 18 -11.22 3.37 -6.65
CA GLU A 18 -11.61 3.00 -5.29
C GLU A 18 -10.95 3.93 -4.27
N ASP A 19 -11.63 4.13 -3.13
CA ASP A 19 -11.06 4.88 -2.02
C ASP A 19 -9.85 4.14 -1.41
N PRO A 20 -8.81 4.85 -0.95
CA PRO A 20 -7.67 4.23 -0.29
C PRO A 20 -8.11 3.54 1.01
N ILE A 21 -7.56 2.35 1.26
CA ILE A 21 -7.80 1.62 2.51
C ILE A 21 -7.06 2.34 3.64
N THR A 22 -7.80 2.91 4.60
CA THR A 22 -7.23 3.68 5.73
C THR A 22 -7.56 3.10 7.11
N GLU A 23 -8.37 2.06 7.20
CA GLU A 23 -8.89 1.54 8.48
C GLU A 23 -7.99 0.49 9.15
N GLU A 24 -6.93 0.04 8.47
CA GLU A 24 -6.04 -1.00 8.97
C GLU A 24 -5.07 -0.48 10.04
N ILE A 25 -5.02 -1.17 11.18
CA ILE A 25 -4.14 -0.85 12.30
C ILE A 25 -2.99 -1.85 12.32
N VAL A 26 -1.77 -1.32 12.35
CA VAL A 26 -0.54 -2.12 12.47
C VAL A 26 -0.44 -2.69 13.88
N ASP A 27 -0.26 -4.02 13.96
CA ASP A 27 0.04 -4.75 15.19
C ASP A 27 1.55 -4.82 15.44
N SER A 28 2.31 -5.23 14.42
CA SER A 28 3.76 -5.40 14.53
C SER A 28 4.46 -5.24 13.19
N ILE A 29 5.71 -4.78 13.25
CA ILE A 29 6.60 -4.60 12.10
C ILE A 29 7.92 -5.30 12.45
N SER A 30 8.38 -6.20 11.58
CA SER A 30 9.70 -6.83 11.74
C SER A 30 10.82 -5.92 11.25
N HIS A 31 12.00 -6.02 11.89
CA HIS A 31 13.19 -5.25 11.53
C HIS A 31 14.15 -6.09 10.67
N ASP A 32 13.63 -6.58 9.55
CA ASP A 32 14.36 -7.37 8.57
C ASP A 32 14.61 -6.56 7.28
N GLU A 33 15.50 -7.05 6.40
CA GLU A 33 15.73 -6.43 5.08
C GLU A 33 14.44 -6.37 4.25
N ILE A 34 13.60 -7.41 4.38
CA ILE A 34 12.23 -7.45 3.87
C ILE A 34 11.32 -7.48 5.10
N GLY A 35 10.93 -6.30 5.57
CA GLY A 35 10.06 -6.16 6.75
C GLY A 35 8.69 -6.79 6.52
N VAL A 36 8.22 -7.55 7.50
CA VAL A 36 6.86 -8.11 7.53
C VAL A 36 6.01 -7.25 8.45
N VAL A 37 4.83 -6.86 7.96
CA VAL A 37 3.86 -6.08 8.72
C VAL A 37 2.64 -6.95 9.01
N SER A 38 2.32 -7.09 10.29
CA SER A 38 1.09 -7.72 10.75
C SER A 38 0.09 -6.63 11.16
N ILE A 39 -1.18 -6.86 10.85
CA ILE A 39 -2.29 -5.98 11.21
C ILE A 39 -3.16 -6.61 12.30
N THR A 40 -3.86 -5.77 13.06
CA THR A 40 -4.65 -6.23 14.22
C THR A 40 -5.94 -6.97 13.83
N THR A 41 -6.43 -6.81 12.60
CA THR A 41 -7.76 -7.32 12.22
C THR A 41 -7.76 -8.83 11.94
N TYR A 42 -8.86 -9.50 12.29
CA TYR A 42 -9.08 -10.92 11.95
C TYR A 42 -9.58 -11.13 10.51
N THR A 43 -9.70 -10.04 9.76
CA THR A 43 -10.18 -9.99 8.38
C THR A 43 -9.03 -9.63 7.45
N LYS A 44 -9.16 -9.97 6.16
CA LYS A 44 -8.15 -9.58 5.17
C LYS A 44 -8.17 -8.07 4.98
N HIS A 45 -6.99 -7.46 4.89
CA HIS A 45 -6.77 -6.03 4.71
C HIS A 45 -7.24 -5.44 3.36
N GLY A 46 -7.65 -6.26 2.40
CA GLY A 46 -8.08 -5.78 1.07
C GLY A 46 -6.96 -5.30 0.14
N PHE A 47 -5.72 -5.09 0.61
CA PHE A 47 -4.57 -4.80 -0.26
C PHE A 47 -4.26 -5.93 -1.26
N GLU A 48 -3.62 -5.54 -2.36
CA GLU A 48 -3.15 -6.42 -3.43
C GLU A 48 -1.63 -6.27 -3.67
N ASP A 49 -1.03 -7.26 -4.33
CA ASP A 49 0.38 -7.22 -4.70
C ASP A 49 0.72 -6.01 -5.57
N GLY A 50 1.74 -5.27 -5.14
CA GLY A 50 2.20 -4.06 -5.82
C GLY A 50 1.41 -2.81 -5.49
N SER A 51 0.46 -2.89 -4.55
CA SER A 51 -0.11 -1.71 -3.89
C SER A 51 0.98 -0.91 -3.20
N TYR A 52 0.73 0.39 -3.04
CA TYR A 52 1.58 1.28 -2.26
C TYR A 52 0.85 1.69 -0.98
N VAL A 53 1.56 1.68 0.14
CA VAL A 53 1.03 2.05 1.46
C VAL A 53 1.91 3.11 2.10
N THR A 54 1.32 3.91 2.99
CA THR A 54 2.02 4.90 3.81
C THR A 54 1.73 4.65 5.28
N PHE A 55 2.76 4.63 6.10
CA PHE A 55 2.63 4.44 7.54
C PHE A 55 2.52 5.78 8.27
N HIS A 56 1.70 5.81 9.32
CA HIS A 56 1.53 6.96 10.20
C HIS A 56 1.56 6.50 11.66
N ASP A 57 2.00 7.37 12.56
CA ASP A 57 2.05 7.15 14.00
C ASP A 57 2.83 5.89 14.47
N VAL A 58 3.74 5.37 13.65
CA VAL A 58 4.64 4.28 14.04
C VAL A 58 5.65 4.80 15.05
N LYS A 59 5.72 4.14 16.21
CA LYS A 59 6.69 4.43 17.28
C LYS A 59 7.83 3.43 17.24
N GLY A 60 9.05 3.87 17.57
CA GLY A 60 10.25 3.02 17.57
C GLY A 60 10.93 2.83 16.21
N MET A 61 10.16 2.87 15.12
CA MET A 61 10.64 2.88 13.73
C MET A 61 10.13 4.12 12.99
N THR A 62 10.39 5.31 13.55
CA THR A 62 9.77 6.56 13.06
C THR A 62 10.22 6.96 11.66
N GLU A 63 11.33 6.43 11.17
CA GLU A 63 11.91 6.67 9.85
C GLU A 63 11.05 6.17 8.68
N ILE A 64 10.03 5.34 8.96
CA ILE A 64 9.10 4.83 7.95
C ILE A 64 7.82 5.67 7.85
N ASN A 65 7.55 6.53 8.84
CA ASN A 65 6.36 7.39 8.82
C ASN A 65 6.41 8.34 7.61
N ASP A 66 5.24 8.60 7.02
CA ASP A 66 5.04 9.49 5.88
C ASP A 66 5.85 9.09 4.63
N ARG A 67 6.25 7.81 4.54
CA ARG A 67 6.94 7.24 3.38
C ARG A 67 6.09 6.19 2.69
N GLU A 68 6.22 6.17 1.37
CA GLU A 68 5.51 5.23 0.52
C GLU A 68 6.32 3.94 0.32
N PHE A 69 5.66 2.79 0.48
CA PHE A 69 6.26 1.47 0.30
C PHE A 69 5.41 0.62 -0.63
N LYS A 70 6.04 -0.04 -1.60
CA LYS A 70 5.39 -1.07 -2.40
C LYS A 70 5.33 -2.37 -1.60
N ILE A 71 4.15 -2.98 -1.53
CA ILE A 71 3.93 -4.19 -0.73
C ILE A 71 3.69 -5.44 -1.58
N THR A 72 3.90 -6.58 -0.93
CA THR A 72 3.49 -7.92 -1.39
C THR A 72 2.66 -8.53 -0.28
N VAL A 73 1.51 -9.08 -0.64
CA VAL A 73 0.55 -9.69 0.28
C VAL A 73 0.98 -11.14 0.56
N LEU A 74 0.96 -11.51 1.85
CA LEU A 74 1.28 -12.87 2.31
C LEU A 74 0.06 -13.79 2.32
#